data_AF-A0A7S2TNS2-F1
#
_entry.id   AF-A0A7S2TNS2-F1
#
_cell.length_a   1.000
_cell.length_b   1.000
_cell.length_c   1.000
_cell.angle_alpha   90.00
_cell.angle_beta   90.00
_cell.angle_gamma   90.00
#
_symmetry.space_group_name_H-M   'P 1'
#
loop_
_entity.id
_entity.type
_entity.pdbx_description
1 polymer ?
#
loop_
_entity_poly.entity_id
_entity_poly.type
_entity_poly.pdbx_seq_one_letter_code
_entity_poly.pdbx_strand_id
1 'polypeptide(L)'
;NYSTRVLDTVCGLSPWFYCTGFVLTYVVMLFKLWRVRGVLDGAVKMKVTVISLATTMGKVALFLLVDYLILTIWTIHDQLKWERTCNEYGEGGVCISSQGRCTGTDSAWIFVTPLAILHFGALLYAAWECYKIRKIPVSSIQI
;
A
#
# COMPACT_ATOMS: atom_id res chain seq x y z
N ASN A 1 -29.94 10.22 13.67
CA ASN A 1 -29.84 9.97 12.22
C ASN A 1 -28.45 10.34 11.73
N TYR A 2 -27.48 9.45 11.91
CA TYR A 2 -26.23 9.56 11.14
C TYR A 2 -26.58 9.27 9.68
N SER A 3 -26.25 10.21 8.80
CA SER A 3 -26.60 10.12 7.38
C SER A 3 -25.81 8.97 6.76
N THR A 4 -26.49 7.96 6.23
CA THR A 4 -25.89 6.80 5.52
C THR A 4 -24.83 7.22 4.50
N ARG A 5 -25.01 8.42 3.91
CA ARG A 5 -24.04 9.06 3.00
C ARG A 5 -22.63 9.22 3.59
N VAL A 6 -22.52 9.51 4.88
CA VAL A 6 -21.22 9.65 5.55
C VAL A 6 -20.54 8.29 5.66
N LEU A 7 -21.30 7.24 6.00
CA LEU A 7 -20.80 5.87 6.10
C LEU A 7 -20.34 5.35 4.73
N ASP A 8 -21.10 5.62 3.66
CA ASP A 8 -20.71 5.27 2.29
C ASP A 8 -19.41 5.96 1.88
N THR A 9 -19.27 7.25 2.20
CA THR A 9 -18.05 8.01 1.89
C THR A 9 -16.83 7.43 2.62
N VAL A 10 -16.98 7.08 3.90
CA VAL A 10 -15.89 6.47 4.68
C VAL A 10 -15.52 5.09 4.15
N CYS A 11 -16.50 4.29 3.72
CA CYS A 11 -16.26 3.01 3.06
C CYS A 11 -15.42 3.17 1.79
N GLY A 12 -15.76 4.14 0.94
CA GLY A 12 -15.01 4.43 -0.29
C GLY A 12 -13.58 4.96 -0.03
N LEU A 13 -13.39 5.75 1.03
CA LEU A 13 -12.08 6.33 1.37
C LEU A 13 -11.13 5.36 2.08
N SER A 14 -11.65 4.31 2.70
CA SER A 14 -10.84 3.31 3.43
C SER A 14 -9.68 2.74 2.59
N PRO A 15 -9.90 2.23 1.35
CA PRO A 15 -8.81 1.73 0.52
C PRO A 15 -7.81 2.82 0.09
N TRP A 16 -8.26 4.07 -0.09
CA TRP A 16 -7.37 5.19 -0.41
C TRP A 16 -6.36 5.45 0.71
N PHE A 17 -6.84 5.61 1.94
CA PHE A 17 -5.97 5.86 3.09
C PHE A 17 -4.99 4.71 3.34
N TYR A 18 -5.44 3.47 3.15
CA TYR A 18 -4.58 2.30 3.26
C TYR A 18 -3.43 2.36 2.24
N CYS A 19 -3.74 2.53 0.95
CA CYS A 19 -2.71 2.53 -0.10
C CYS A 19 -1.76 3.72 0.04
N THR A 20 -2.28 4.92 0.28
CA THR A 20 -1.44 6.11 0.50
C THR A 20 -0.52 5.93 1.70
N GLY A 21 -1.03 5.41 2.82
CA GLY A 21 -0.23 5.12 4.01
C GLY A 21 0.87 4.10 3.72
N PHE A 22 0.54 3.04 2.97
CA PHE A 22 1.51 2.02 2.57
C PHE A 22 2.64 2.60 1.70
N VAL A 23 2.32 3.40 0.68
CA VAL A 23 3.32 3.99 -0.20
C VAL A 23 4.23 4.97 0.55
N LEU A 24 3.66 5.85 1.37
CA LEU A 24 4.43 6.85 2.11
C LEU A 24 5.38 6.22 3.15
N THR A 25 5.06 5.05 3.67
CA THR A 25 5.89 4.35 4.66
C THR A 25 6.83 3.34 4.01
N TYR A 26 6.29 2.29 3.38
CA TYR A 26 7.05 1.15 2.89
C TYR A 26 7.78 1.43 1.59
N VAL A 27 7.12 2.05 0.61
CA VAL A 27 7.74 2.29 -0.70
C VAL A 27 8.85 3.35 -0.59
N VAL A 28 8.63 4.39 0.22
CA VAL A 28 9.69 5.35 0.56
C VAL A 28 10.88 4.64 1.22
N MET A 29 10.63 3.76 2.19
CA MET A 29 11.69 2.99 2.85
C MET A 29 12.45 2.10 1.86
N LEU A 30 11.74 1.42 0.96
CA LEU A 30 12.33 0.58 -0.07
C LEU A 30 13.30 1.37 -0.96
N PHE A 31 12.88 2.53 -1.46
CA PHE A 31 13.74 3.33 -2.34
C PHE A 31 14.91 3.99 -1.59
N LYS A 32 14.77 4.27 -0.28
CA LYS A 32 15.90 4.61 0.58
C LYS A 32 16.92 3.46 0.66
N LEU A 33 16.47 2.23 0.89
CA LEU A 33 17.33 1.04 0.92
C LEU A 33 18.03 0.83 -0.42
N TRP A 34 17.31 0.96 -1.53
CA TRP A 34 17.88 0.86 -2.88
C TRP A 34 19.00 1.88 -3.11
N ARG A 35 18.80 3.13 -2.68
CA ARG A 35 19.83 4.17 -2.76
C ARG A 35 21.05 3.83 -1.90
N VAL A 36 20.85 3.40 -0.66
CA VAL A 36 21.93 3.01 0.25
C VAL A 36 22.75 1.86 -0.35
N ARG A 37 22.09 0.83 -0.89
CA ARG A 37 22.78 -0.27 -1.55
C ARG A 37 23.63 0.22 -2.72
N GLY A 38 23.10 1.11 -3.57
CA GLY A 38 23.86 1.63 -4.70
C GLY A 38 25.14 2.37 -4.28
N VAL A 39 25.09 3.10 -3.16
CA VAL A 39 26.27 3.75 -2.57
C VAL A 39 27.26 2.73 -2.02
N LEU A 40 26.79 1.71 -1.29
CA LEU A 40 27.65 0.65 -0.74
C LEU A 40 28.31 -0.17 -1.85
N ASP A 41 27.56 -0.55 -2.88
CA ASP A 41 28.08 -1.27 -4.06
C ASP A 41 29.12 -0.42 -4.81
N GLY A 42 28.96 0.92 -4.84
CA GLY A 42 29.94 1.86 -5.38
C GLY A 42 31.22 1.90 -4.56
N ALA A 43 31.10 1.98 -3.22
CA ALA A 43 32.23 1.99 -2.30
C ALA A 43 33.09 0.72 -2.41
N VAL A 44 32.47 -0.47 -2.43
CA VAL A 44 33.18 -1.75 -2.62
C VAL A 44 33.95 -1.80 -3.95
N LYS A 45 33.43 -1.13 -4.99
CA LYS A 45 34.06 -1.05 -6.32
C LYS A 45 35.00 0.16 -6.46
N MET A 46 35.24 0.91 -5.39
CA MET A 46 36.03 2.14 -5.39
C MET A 46 35.59 3.14 -6.47
N LYS A 47 34.26 3.21 -6.72
CA LYS A 47 33.66 4.08 -7.74
C LYS A 47 32.70 5.06 -7.10
N VAL A 48 32.85 6.34 -7.44
CA VAL A 48 31.90 7.40 -7.03
C VAL A 48 30.56 7.18 -7.72
N THR A 49 29.53 6.92 -6.93
CA THR A 49 28.14 6.78 -7.39
C THR A 49 27.29 7.90 -6.81
N VAL A 50 26.87 8.85 -7.66
CA VAL A 50 25.93 9.92 -7.28
C VAL A 50 24.52 9.48 -7.62
N ILE A 51 23.70 9.24 -6.59
CA ILE A 51 22.28 8.91 -6.76
C ILE A 51 21.46 10.11 -6.34
N SER A 52 20.75 10.71 -7.31
CA SER A 52 19.91 11.88 -7.09
C SER A 52 18.69 11.55 -6.22
N LEU A 53 18.36 12.47 -5.31
CA LEU A 53 17.14 12.39 -4.52
C LEU A 53 15.89 12.55 -5.40
N ALA A 54 15.95 13.45 -6.39
CA ALA A 54 14.82 13.73 -7.28
C ALA A 54 14.41 12.49 -8.10
N THR A 55 15.37 11.71 -8.58
CA THR A 55 15.08 10.46 -9.32
C THR A 55 14.50 9.39 -8.40
N THR A 56 14.92 9.35 -7.13
CA THR A 56 14.39 8.42 -6.13
C THR A 56 12.94 8.76 -5.76
N MET A 57 12.66 10.05 -5.51
CA MET A 57 11.30 10.54 -5.23
C MET A 57 10.39 10.41 -6.44
N GLY A 58 10.91 10.57 -7.67
CA GLY A 58 10.16 10.32 -8.90
C GLY A 58 9.66 8.87 -9.01
N LYS A 59 10.45 7.89 -8.54
CA LYS A 59 10.02 6.48 -8.49
C LYS A 59 8.92 6.24 -7.45
N VAL A 60 9.01 6.87 -6.28
CA VAL A 60 7.96 6.82 -5.26
C VAL A 60 6.65 7.43 -5.81
N ALA A 61 6.76 8.59 -6.46
CA ALA A 61 5.61 9.26 -7.07
C ALA A 61 4.98 8.40 -8.17
N LEU A 62 5.79 7.74 -9.01
CA LEU A 62 5.29 6.81 -10.02
C LEU A 62 4.51 5.65 -9.39
N PHE A 63 5.01 5.07 -8.30
CA PHE A 63 4.32 3.99 -7.58
C PHE A 63 2.98 4.47 -7.01
N LEU A 64 2.96 5.66 -6.40
CA LEU A 64 1.73 6.28 -5.89
C LEU A 64 0.70 6.54 -7.00
N LEU A 65 1.16 6.99 -8.18
CA LEU A 65 0.30 7.22 -9.33
C LEU A 65 -0.34 5.92 -9.83
N VAL A 66 0.40 4.82 -9.87
CA VAL A 66 -0.15 3.50 -10.24
C VAL A 66 -1.22 3.06 -9.25
N ASP A 67 -0.97 3.19 -7.93
CA ASP A 67 -1.98 2.91 -6.90
C ASP A 67 -3.23 3.76 -7.10
N TYR A 68 -3.05 5.06 -7.33
CA TYR A 68 -4.16 5.99 -7.50
C TYR A 68 -4.96 5.69 -8.75
N LEU A 69 -4.31 5.27 -9.85
CA LEU A 69 -5.01 4.85 -11.08
C LEU A 69 -5.87 3.61 -10.84
N ILE A 70 -5.37 2.61 -10.12
CA ILE A 70 -6.15 1.41 -9.81
C ILE A 70 -7.34 1.78 -8.90
N LEU A 71 -7.09 2.63 -7.89
CA LEU A 71 -8.13 3.08 -6.97
C LEU A 71 -9.19 3.95 -7.65
N THR A 72 -8.82 4.86 -8.56
CA THR A 72 -9.82 5.66 -9.29
C THR A 72 -10.71 4.76 -10.13
N ILE A 73 -10.15 3.81 -10.88
CA ILE A 73 -10.92 2.85 -11.67
C ILE A 73 -11.85 2.04 -10.76
N TRP A 74 -11.34 1.55 -9.62
CA TRP A 74 -12.16 0.82 -8.66
C TRP A 74 -13.32 1.67 -8.15
N THR A 75 -13.08 2.90 -7.70
CA THR A 75 -14.13 3.78 -7.18
C THR A 75 -15.20 4.18 -8.21
N ILE A 76 -14.85 4.22 -9.50
CA ILE A 76 -15.79 4.53 -10.59
C ILE A 76 -16.65 3.31 -10.92
N HIS A 77 -16.03 2.13 -11.03
CA HIS A 77 -16.72 0.90 -11.45
C HIS A 77 -17.51 0.23 -10.33
N ASP A 78 -16.99 0.27 -9.11
CA ASP A 78 -17.57 -0.43 -7.97
C ASP A 78 -17.52 0.43 -6.70
N GLN A 79 -18.61 1.17 -6.48
CA GLN A 79 -18.76 2.03 -5.31
C GLN A 79 -19.06 1.18 -4.08
N LEU A 80 -18.07 1.07 -3.18
CA LEU A 80 -18.24 0.48 -1.85
C LEU A 80 -19.29 1.27 -1.06
N LYS A 81 -20.38 0.59 -0.69
CA LYS A 81 -21.45 1.17 0.14
C LYS A 81 -21.48 0.49 1.49
N TRP A 82 -21.91 1.25 2.49
CA TRP A 82 -22.08 0.70 3.82
C TRP A 82 -23.42 -0.03 3.90
N GLU A 83 -23.36 -1.32 4.25
CA GLU A 83 -24.53 -2.15 4.45
C GLU A 83 -24.52 -2.75 5.85
N ARG A 84 -25.67 -2.68 6.52
CA ARG A 84 -25.88 -3.30 7.83
C ARG A 84 -26.71 -4.57 7.66
N THR A 85 -26.11 -5.70 8.01
CA THR A 85 -26.78 -6.99 8.06
C THR A 85 -27.05 -7.38 9.51
N CYS A 86 -28.26 -7.89 9.77
CA CYS A 86 -28.64 -8.40 11.08
C CYS A 86 -28.20 -9.86 11.18
N ASN A 87 -27.33 -10.14 12.15
CA ASN A 87 -26.78 -11.47 12.36
C ASN A 87 -27.71 -12.32 13.22
N GLU A 88 -28.44 -11.69 14.14
CA GLU A 88 -29.28 -12.39 15.11
C GLU A 88 -30.56 -11.59 15.39
N TYR A 89 -31.69 -12.30 15.41
CA TYR A 89 -33.02 -11.76 15.69
C TYR A 89 -33.53 -12.36 17.00
N GLY A 90 -33.97 -11.51 17.92
CA GLY A 90 -34.63 -11.92 19.15
C GLY A 90 -36.12 -12.22 18.97
N GLU A 91 -36.79 -12.54 20.06
CA GLU A 91 -38.25 -12.72 20.07
C GLU A 91 -38.96 -11.44 19.59
N GLY A 92 -39.96 -11.60 18.72
CA GLY A 92 -40.66 -10.48 18.09
C GLY A 92 -39.98 -9.93 16.83
N GLY A 93 -38.93 -10.57 16.31
CA GLY A 93 -38.29 -10.17 15.05
C GLY A 93 -37.40 -8.94 15.16
N VAL A 94 -37.03 -8.55 16.39
CA VAL A 94 -36.14 -7.41 16.64
C VAL A 94 -34.69 -7.86 16.46
N CYS A 95 -33.93 -7.12 15.68
CA CYS A 95 -32.51 -7.37 15.46
C CYS A 95 -31.72 -7.07 16.74
N ILE A 96 -31.16 -8.10 17.37
CA ILE A 96 -30.38 -8.01 18.63
C ILE A 96 -28.89 -7.85 18.37
N SER A 97 -28.38 -8.39 17.25
CA SER A 97 -27.00 -8.27 16.83
C SER A 97 -26.93 -7.95 15.35
N SER A 98 -26.10 -6.96 14.99
CA SER A 98 -25.91 -6.53 13.60
C SER A 98 -24.47 -6.17 13.33
N GLN A 99 -24.03 -6.40 12.11
CA GLN A 99 -22.71 -6.01 11.63
C GLN A 99 -22.85 -5.06 10.44
N GLY A 100 -22.08 -3.97 10.48
CA GLY A 100 -21.85 -3.13 9.30
C GLY A 100 -20.66 -3.65 8.52
N ARG A 101 -20.79 -3.75 7.20
CA ARG A 101 -19.68 -4.04 6.28
C ARG A 101 -19.74 -3.08 5.10
N CYS A 102 -18.58 -2.80 4.52
CA CYS A 102 -18.53 -2.12 3.23
C CYS A 102 -18.67 -3.20 2.15
N THR A 103 -19.82 -3.23 1.48
CA THR A 103 -20.11 -4.19 0.41
C THR A 103 -20.00 -3.48 -0.93
N GLY A 104 -19.35 -4.16 -1.87
CA GLY A 104 -19.31 -3.79 -3.28
C GLY A 104 -19.87 -4.95 -4.11
N THR A 105 -19.64 -4.89 -5.40
CA THR A 105 -19.97 -5.98 -6.32
C THR A 105 -19.03 -7.18 -6.04
N ASP A 106 -19.44 -8.41 -6.38
CA ASP A 106 -18.61 -9.61 -6.23
C ASP A 106 -17.24 -9.53 -6.95
N SER A 107 -17.09 -8.56 -7.85
CA SER A 107 -15.88 -8.27 -8.64
C SER A 107 -14.79 -7.48 -7.91
N ALA A 108 -14.97 -7.09 -6.63
CA ALA A 108 -13.98 -6.31 -5.89
C ALA A 108 -12.57 -6.95 -5.87
N TRP A 109 -12.50 -8.28 -5.90
CA TRP A 109 -11.24 -9.04 -5.95
C TRP A 109 -10.37 -8.72 -7.18
N ILE A 110 -10.97 -8.28 -8.29
CA ILE A 110 -10.23 -7.91 -9.51
C ILE A 110 -9.35 -6.68 -9.26
N PHE A 111 -9.76 -5.78 -8.37
CA PHE A 111 -8.99 -4.59 -8.00
C PHE A 111 -8.09 -4.83 -6.79
N VAL A 112 -8.54 -5.63 -5.82
CA VAL A 112 -7.75 -5.97 -4.63
C VAL A 112 -6.51 -6.80 -4.99
N THR A 113 -6.64 -7.76 -5.91
CA THR A 113 -5.54 -8.65 -6.30
C THR A 113 -4.30 -7.91 -6.83
N PRO A 114 -4.40 -7.02 -7.85
CA PRO A 114 -3.23 -6.29 -8.35
C PRO A 114 -2.62 -5.36 -7.30
N LEU A 115 -3.42 -4.70 -6.45
CA LEU A 115 -2.92 -3.89 -5.33
C LEU A 115 -2.14 -4.76 -4.33
N ALA A 116 -2.69 -5.93 -3.97
CA ALA A 116 -2.02 -6.86 -3.08
C ALA A 116 -0.70 -7.37 -3.66
N ILE A 117 -0.65 -7.71 -4.95
CA ILE A 117 0.58 -8.12 -5.64
C ILE A 117 1.61 -6.98 -5.63
N LEU A 118 1.18 -5.75 -5.91
CA LEU A 118 2.06 -4.59 -5.95
C LEU A 118 2.67 -4.31 -4.56
N HIS A 119 1.84 -4.28 -3.52
CA HIS A 119 2.28 -4.01 -2.15
C HIS A 119 3.11 -5.14 -1.56
N PHE A 120 2.64 -6.38 -1.69
CA PHE A 120 3.38 -7.54 -1.20
C PHE A 120 4.69 -7.74 -1.97
N GLY A 121 4.69 -7.50 -3.29
CA GLY A 121 5.90 -7.48 -4.11
C GLY A 121 6.91 -6.44 -3.64
N ALA A 122 6.46 -5.22 -3.30
CA ALA A 122 7.32 -4.19 -2.73
C ALA A 122 7.93 -4.61 -1.38
N LEU A 123 7.15 -5.29 -0.51
CA LEU A 123 7.65 -5.84 0.77
C LEU A 123 8.73 -6.90 0.55
N LEU A 124 8.48 -7.86 -0.35
CA LEU A 124 9.45 -8.92 -0.67
C LEU A 124 10.73 -8.33 -1.26
N TYR A 125 10.61 -7.35 -2.16
CA TYR A 125 11.75 -6.68 -2.75
C TYR A 125 12.55 -5.90 -1.70
N ALA A 126 11.87 -5.22 -0.76
CA ALA A 126 12.53 -4.54 0.35
C ALA A 126 13.28 -5.52 1.27
N ALA A 127 12.66 -6.65 1.61
CA ALA A 127 13.30 -7.70 2.41
C ALA A 127 14.55 -8.25 1.71
N TRP A 128 14.50 -8.42 0.39
CA TRP A 128 15.64 -8.85 -0.41
C TRP A 128 16.77 -7.81 -0.44
N GLU A 129 16.44 -6.52 -0.57
CA GLU A 129 17.43 -5.44 -0.50
C GLU A 129 18.13 -5.40 0.87
N CYS A 130 17.38 -5.54 1.96
CA CYS A 130 17.94 -5.66 3.31
C CYS A 130 18.91 -6.86 3.43
N TYR A 131 18.53 -8.01 2.88
CA TYR A 131 19.37 -9.20 2.90
C TYR A 131 20.68 -9.00 2.14
N LYS A 132 20.66 -8.27 1.02
CA LYS A 132 21.86 -7.95 0.25
C LYS A 132 22.78 -6.97 0.97
N ILE A 133 22.23 -5.89 1.50
CA ILE A 133 23.00 -4.87 2.24
C ILE A 133 23.72 -5.52 3.44
N ARG A 134 23.05 -6.43 4.15
CA ARG A 134 23.63 -7.15 5.30
C ARG A 134 24.91 -7.93 4.98
N LYS A 135 25.09 -8.37 3.72
CA LYS A 135 26.25 -9.16 3.30
C LYS A 135 27.49 -8.33 3.00
N ILE A 136 27.38 -7.01 2.95
CA ILE A 136 28.50 -6.12 2.62
C ILE A 136 29.30 -5.86 3.91
N PRO A 137 30.56 -6.34 4.02
CA PRO A 137 31.35 -6.15 5.23
C PRO A 137 31.80 -4.69 5.34
N VAL A 138 31.29 -3.99 6.36
CA VAL A 138 31.59 -2.57 6.63
C VAL A 138 33.09 -2.34 6.84
N SER A 139 33.82 -3.34 7.34
CA SER A 139 35.27 -3.28 7.56
C SER A 139 36.11 -3.14 6.29
N SER A 140 35.56 -3.48 5.12
CA SER A 140 36.24 -3.31 3.83
C SER A 140 36.10 -1.91 3.24
N ILE A 141 35.23 -1.08 3.82
CA ILE A 141 35.02 0.32 3.42
C ILE A 141 35.94 1.17 4.30
N GLN A 142 37.23 1.22 3.97
CA GLN A 142 38.12 2.23 4.54
C GLN A 142 37.98 3.50 3.69
N ILE A 143 37.40 4.54 4.29
CA ILE A 143 37.30 5.90 3.73
C ILE A 143 38.60 6.65 4.05
#